data_AF-A0A9W9MUX3-F1
#
_entry.id   AF-A0A9W9MUX3-F1
#
_cell.length_a   1.000
_cell.length_b   1.000
_cell.length_c   1.000
_cell.angle_alpha   90.00
_cell.angle_beta   90.00
_cell.angle_gamma   90.00
#
_symmetry.space_group_name_H-M   'P 1'
#
loop_
_entity.id
_entity.type
_entity.pdbx_description
1 polymer ?
#
loop_
_entity_poly.entity_id
_entity_poly.type
_entity_poly.pdbx_seq_one_letter_code
_entity_poly.pdbx_strand_id
1 'polypeptide(L)'
;MFQGTRSSPDVRYAQVPNCETEQIRTLHYGRRFFDIAVFVDIIIAEYLLREIVQQEKSLKSKVRVLRKIATDEDKDKEAQYNEELTSLLRQYSEAEYKLYLAETMLPIGPIKQSYDTLRENTTWYLRKELVEDCVKRGGCCIRSCGCCRICHEITERNKGIGHCTPTCGCCSSERGFEYTAEEREGFVDDFKKKLYDNNPACVIQTAEAFFLLPLVEKPQEEKPQERTQC
;
A
#
# COMPACT_ATOMS: atom_id res chain seq x y z
N MET A 1 -32.51 -17.15 38.73
CA MET A 1 -31.61 -17.83 39.67
C MET A 1 -30.44 -18.39 38.89
N PHE A 2 -29.29 -17.72 38.94
CA PHE A 2 -28.00 -18.33 38.61
C PHE A 2 -27.06 -17.94 39.74
N GLN A 3 -26.85 -18.88 40.66
CA GLN A 3 -25.77 -18.81 41.65
C GLN A 3 -24.54 -19.41 40.99
N GLY A 4 -23.54 -18.57 40.74
CA GLY A 4 -22.20 -18.96 40.29
C GLY A 4 -21.19 -18.48 41.31
N THR A 5 -20.51 -19.43 41.92
CA THR A 5 -19.50 -19.30 42.98
C THR A 5 -18.37 -18.32 42.63
N ARG A 6 -18.09 -17.37 43.53
CA ARG A 6 -16.87 -16.55 43.52
C ARG A 6 -15.66 -17.42 43.85
N SER A 7 -14.84 -17.71 42.85
CA SER A 7 -13.47 -18.15 43.06
C SER A 7 -12.57 -16.92 42.98
N SER A 8 -11.83 -16.67 44.06
CA SER A 8 -10.85 -15.58 44.16
C SER A 8 -9.78 -15.73 43.07
N PRO A 9 -9.39 -14.66 42.35
CA PRO A 9 -8.30 -14.77 41.39
C PRO A 9 -6.96 -14.94 42.12
N ASP A 10 -6.22 -15.95 41.65
CA ASP A 10 -4.87 -16.34 42.03
C ASP A 10 -3.89 -15.16 41.89
N VAL A 11 -3.15 -14.85 42.96
CA VAL A 11 -2.26 -13.67 43.10
C VAL A 11 -0.95 -13.80 42.30
N ARG A 12 -0.92 -14.65 41.27
CA ARG A 12 0.31 -14.96 40.50
C ARG A 12 0.52 -14.15 39.23
N TYR A 13 -0.38 -13.22 38.91
CA TYR A 13 -0.24 -12.30 37.76
C TYR A 13 0.15 -10.87 38.15
N ALA A 14 0.79 -10.68 39.31
CA ALA A 14 1.31 -9.38 39.74
C ALA A 14 2.80 -9.23 39.44
N GLN A 15 3.21 -9.40 38.18
CA GLN A 15 4.44 -8.80 37.66
C GLN A 15 4.16 -8.29 36.25
N VAL A 16 3.60 -7.08 36.20
CA VAL A 16 3.55 -6.26 34.99
C VAL A 16 5.02 -5.89 34.71
N PRO A 17 5.63 -6.35 33.60
CA PRO A 17 6.91 -5.81 33.17
C PRO A 17 6.70 -4.33 32.91
N ASN A 18 7.65 -3.48 33.32
CA ASN A 18 7.64 -2.06 33.02
C ASN A 18 7.27 -1.83 31.55
N CYS A 19 6.00 -1.46 31.31
CA CYS A 19 5.53 -1.00 30.04
C CYS A 19 6.15 0.38 29.89
N GLU A 20 7.27 0.45 29.16
CA GLU A 20 7.68 1.72 28.56
C GLU A 20 6.42 2.31 27.95
N THR A 21 6.03 3.48 28.41
CA THR A 21 4.78 4.12 28.01
C THR A 21 4.91 4.42 26.53
N GLU A 22 4.37 3.51 25.70
CA GLU A 22 4.29 3.67 24.26
C GLU A 22 3.50 4.95 24.02
N GLN A 23 4.20 6.03 23.68
CA GLN A 23 3.58 7.33 23.47
C GLN A 23 2.64 7.20 22.28
N ILE A 24 1.33 7.18 22.54
CA ILE A 24 0.30 7.17 21.50
C ILE A 24 0.48 8.45 20.68
N ARG A 25 0.94 8.30 19.44
CA ARG A 25 1.13 9.41 18.51
C ARG A 25 -0.15 9.64 17.74
N THR A 26 -0.61 10.88 17.68
CA THR A 26 -1.91 11.20 17.07
C THR A 26 -1.77 12.11 15.85
N LEU A 27 -2.60 11.85 14.83
CA LEU A 27 -2.83 12.73 13.70
C LEU A 27 -4.20 13.40 13.80
N HIS A 28 -4.26 14.65 13.36
CA HIS A 28 -5.49 15.40 13.24
C HIS A 28 -6.13 15.16 11.88
N TYR A 29 -7.40 14.77 11.88
CA TYR A 29 -8.22 14.71 10.68
C TYR A 29 -9.51 15.50 10.93
N GLY A 30 -9.60 16.69 10.33
CA GLY A 30 -10.63 17.66 10.65
C GLY A 30 -10.57 18.05 12.15
N ARG A 31 -11.62 17.70 12.91
CA ARG A 31 -11.72 17.98 14.36
C ARG A 31 -11.46 16.76 15.25
N ARG A 32 -11.01 15.64 14.68
CA ARG A 32 -10.80 14.37 15.39
C ARG A 32 -9.32 14.00 15.42
N PHE A 33 -8.97 13.20 16.42
CA PHE A 33 -7.63 12.71 16.68
C PHE A 33 -7.62 11.20 16.49
N PHE A 34 -6.59 10.69 15.83
CA PHE A 34 -6.46 9.27 15.52
C PHE A 34 -5.04 8.82 15.80
N ASP A 35 -4.88 7.64 16.37
CA ASP A 35 -3.56 7.00 16.47
C ASP A 35 -2.96 6.85 15.06
N ILE A 36 -1.70 7.20 14.90
CA ILE A 36 -0.98 7.07 13.63
C ILE A 36 -1.00 5.63 13.13
N ALA A 37 -1.01 4.64 14.03
CA ALA A 37 -1.01 3.21 13.69
C ALA A 37 -2.16 2.84 12.75
N VAL A 38 -3.33 3.46 12.93
CA VAL A 38 -4.52 3.26 12.08
C VAL A 38 -4.22 3.56 10.60
N PHE A 39 -3.42 4.60 10.33
CA PHE A 39 -3.03 4.95 8.97
C PHE A 39 -1.89 4.06 8.47
N VAL A 40 -0.89 3.81 9.33
CA VAL A 40 0.31 3.07 8.96
C VAL A 40 -0.02 1.63 8.58
N ASP A 41 -0.90 0.95 9.32
CA ASP A 41 -1.26 -0.45 9.06
C ASP A 41 -1.85 -0.63 7.65
N ILE A 42 -2.72 0.29 7.22
CA ILE A 42 -3.29 0.29 5.86
C ILE A 42 -2.22 0.59 4.82
N ILE A 43 -1.43 1.63 5.03
CA ILE A 43 -0.39 2.08 4.09
C ILE A 43 0.60 0.94 3.84
N ILE A 44 1.03 0.24 4.89
CA ILE A 44 1.95 -0.89 4.81
C ILE A 44 1.30 -2.10 4.15
N ALA A 45 0.07 -2.47 4.54
CA ALA A 45 -0.62 -3.60 3.92
C ALA A 45 -0.81 -3.39 2.40
N GLU A 46 -1.19 -2.18 1.98
CA GLU A 46 -1.30 -1.79 0.58
C GLU A 46 0.05 -1.78 -0.14
N TYR A 47 1.12 -1.33 0.53
CA TYR A 47 2.48 -1.37 -0.02
C TYR A 47 2.94 -2.81 -0.28
N LEU A 48 2.74 -3.72 0.67
CA LEU A 48 3.08 -5.13 0.55
C LEU A 48 2.32 -5.80 -0.59
N LEU A 49 1.02 -5.54 -0.71
CA LEU A 49 0.23 -6.04 -1.84
C LEU A 49 0.77 -5.55 -3.18
N ARG A 50 1.11 -4.26 -3.30
CA ARG A 50 1.74 -3.72 -4.52
C ARG A 50 3.07 -4.39 -4.83
N GLU A 51 3.89 -4.64 -3.82
CA GLU A 51 5.19 -5.29 -4.00
C GLU A 51 5.06 -6.72 -4.51
N ILE A 52 4.14 -7.50 -3.92
CA ILE A 52 3.86 -8.88 -4.32
C ILE A 52 3.32 -8.94 -5.76
N VAL A 53 2.34 -8.09 -6.11
CA VAL A 53 1.75 -8.04 -7.46
C VAL A 53 2.80 -7.67 -8.51
N GLN A 54 3.70 -6.75 -8.20
CA GLN A 54 4.77 -6.34 -9.11
C GLN A 54 5.81 -7.45 -9.30
N GLN A 55 6.13 -8.19 -8.25
CA GLN A 55 7.01 -9.35 -8.32
C GLN A 55 6.37 -10.49 -9.12
N GLU A 56 5.11 -10.82 -8.85
CA GLU A 56 4.32 -11.81 -9.60
C GLU A 56 4.34 -11.48 -11.10
N LYS A 57 4.08 -10.21 -11.45
CA LYS A 57 4.11 -9.74 -12.84
C LYS A 57 5.49 -9.90 -13.48
N SER A 58 6.56 -9.53 -12.76
CA SER A 58 7.93 -9.67 -13.25
C SER A 58 8.26 -11.15 -13.55
N LEU A 59 7.94 -12.05 -12.62
CA LEU A 59 8.16 -13.49 -12.76
C LEU A 59 7.32 -14.10 -13.89
N LYS A 60 6.02 -13.79 -13.98
CA LYS A 60 5.17 -14.22 -15.09
C LYS A 60 5.74 -13.79 -16.45
N SER A 61 6.28 -12.57 -16.53
CA SER A 61 6.95 -12.09 -17.74
C SER A 61 8.21 -12.90 -18.05
N LYS A 62 9.05 -13.19 -17.05
CA LYS A 62 10.26 -14.03 -17.22
C LYS A 62 9.93 -15.44 -17.66
N VAL A 63 8.96 -16.11 -17.02
CA VAL A 63 8.49 -17.46 -17.41
C VAL A 63 7.99 -17.45 -18.86
N ARG A 64 7.22 -16.42 -19.25
CA ARG A 64 6.73 -16.27 -20.62
C ARG A 64 7.86 -16.12 -21.63
N VAL A 65 8.92 -15.36 -21.30
CA VAL A 65 10.09 -15.21 -22.16
C VAL A 65 10.87 -16.52 -22.23
N LEU A 66 11.15 -17.13 -21.07
CA LEU A 66 11.88 -18.39 -20.96
C LEU A 66 11.23 -19.47 -21.81
N ARG A 67 9.92 -19.70 -21.68
CA ARG A 67 9.18 -20.70 -22.50
C ARG A 67 9.27 -20.49 -24.00
N LYS A 68 9.53 -19.26 -24.47
CA LYS A 68 9.68 -18.97 -25.91
C LYS A 68 11.07 -19.27 -26.44
N ILE A 69 12.09 -19.23 -25.58
CA ILE A 69 13.50 -19.32 -25.96
C ILE A 69 14.21 -20.56 -25.37
N ALA A 70 13.51 -21.32 -24.51
CA ALA A 70 14.10 -22.34 -23.66
C ALA A 70 14.71 -23.51 -24.44
N THR A 71 15.85 -23.96 -23.93
CA THR A 71 16.44 -25.29 -24.19
C THR A 71 16.12 -26.23 -23.03
N ASP A 72 16.54 -27.50 -23.11
CA ASP A 72 16.34 -28.47 -22.02
C ASP A 72 17.00 -28.05 -20.68
N GLU A 73 18.04 -27.21 -20.73
CA GLU A 73 18.76 -26.69 -19.55
C GLU A 73 17.96 -25.62 -18.77
N ASP A 74 16.91 -25.05 -19.37
CA ASP A 74 16.11 -23.99 -18.75
C ASP A 74 14.91 -24.52 -17.94
N LYS A 75 14.68 -25.85 -17.94
CA LYS A 75 13.60 -26.49 -17.19
C LYS A 75 13.72 -26.24 -15.68
N ASP A 76 14.95 -26.28 -15.15
CA ASP A 76 15.20 -26.05 -13.73
C ASP A 76 14.90 -24.60 -13.32
N LYS A 77 15.23 -23.63 -14.17
CA LYS A 77 14.90 -22.20 -13.95
C LYS A 77 13.39 -21.96 -14.01
N GLU A 78 12.69 -22.60 -14.95
CA GLU A 78 11.23 -22.50 -15.02
C GLU A 78 10.59 -23.08 -13.75
N ALA A 79 11.05 -24.23 -13.28
CA ALA A 79 10.59 -24.83 -12.04
C ALA A 79 10.80 -23.90 -10.85
N GLN A 80 11.98 -23.27 -10.74
CA GLN A 80 12.30 -22.29 -9.70
C GLN A 80 11.33 -21.08 -9.72
N TYR A 81 11.07 -20.49 -10.89
CA TYR A 81 10.12 -19.38 -10.98
C TYR A 81 8.68 -19.78 -10.64
N ASN A 82 8.27 -20.99 -10.99
CA ASN A 82 6.94 -21.50 -10.61
C ASN A 82 6.82 -21.76 -9.10
N GLU A 83 7.88 -22.22 -8.45
CA GLU A 83 7.93 -22.33 -7.00
C GLU A 83 7.82 -20.96 -6.32
N GLU A 84 8.55 -19.96 -6.83
CA GLU A 84 8.47 -18.58 -6.33
C GLU A 84 7.07 -17.98 -6.53
N LEU A 85 6.43 -18.20 -7.68
CA LEU A 85 5.04 -17.79 -7.92
C LEU A 85 4.06 -18.44 -6.92
N THR A 86 4.30 -19.71 -6.56
CA THR A 86 3.49 -20.42 -5.55
C THR A 86 3.68 -19.81 -4.16
N SER A 87 4.91 -19.44 -3.80
CA SER A 87 5.19 -18.71 -2.56
C SER A 87 4.50 -17.34 -2.52
N LEU A 88 4.56 -16.58 -3.63
CA LEU A 88 3.90 -15.28 -3.72
C LEU A 88 2.38 -15.37 -3.58
N LEU A 89 1.75 -16.46 -4.03
CA LEU A 89 0.31 -16.66 -3.83
C LEU A 89 -0.05 -16.73 -2.34
N ARG A 90 0.77 -17.41 -1.52
CA ARG A 90 0.58 -17.48 -0.06
C ARG A 90 0.77 -16.11 0.57
N GLN A 91 1.86 -15.43 0.23
CA GLN A 91 2.16 -14.08 0.72
C GLN A 91 1.06 -13.09 0.34
N TYR A 92 0.52 -13.19 -0.88
CA TYR A 92 -0.59 -12.36 -1.34
C TYR A 92 -1.83 -12.57 -0.48
N SER A 93 -2.21 -13.83 -0.22
CA SER A 93 -3.35 -14.14 0.64
C SER A 93 -3.18 -13.61 2.07
N GLU A 94 -1.97 -13.70 2.63
CA GLU A 94 -1.66 -13.14 3.94
C GLU A 94 -1.73 -11.62 3.94
N ALA A 95 -1.21 -10.96 2.91
CA ALA A 95 -1.25 -9.51 2.77
C ALA A 95 -2.69 -9.00 2.56
N GLU A 96 -3.53 -9.73 1.81
CA GLU A 96 -4.95 -9.41 1.67
C GLU A 96 -5.69 -9.49 3.00
N TYR A 97 -5.40 -10.50 3.81
CA TYR A 97 -5.98 -10.64 5.14
C TYR A 97 -5.52 -9.52 6.08
N LYS A 98 -4.23 -9.15 6.06
CA LYS A 98 -3.71 -8.00 6.82
C LYS A 98 -4.39 -6.70 6.41
N LEU A 99 -4.58 -6.47 5.11
CA LEU A 99 -5.31 -5.30 4.63
C LEU A 99 -6.76 -5.32 5.13
N TYR A 100 -7.45 -6.46 5.02
CA TYR A 100 -8.81 -6.61 5.55
C TYR A 100 -8.89 -6.24 7.03
N LEU A 101 -7.98 -6.78 7.87
CA LEU A 101 -7.94 -6.44 9.28
C LEU A 101 -7.74 -4.93 9.50
N ALA A 102 -6.78 -4.32 8.81
CA ALA A 102 -6.52 -2.88 8.91
C ALA A 102 -7.75 -2.04 8.48
N GLU A 103 -8.44 -2.44 7.40
CA GLU A 103 -9.67 -1.82 6.93
C GLU A 103 -10.82 -1.92 7.94
N THR A 104 -10.93 -3.05 8.64
CA THR A 104 -11.95 -3.23 9.70
C THR A 104 -11.66 -2.42 10.96
N MET A 105 -10.39 -2.12 11.22
CA MET A 105 -9.95 -1.30 12.36
C MET A 105 -10.07 0.20 12.09
N LEU A 106 -10.39 0.62 10.87
CA LEU A 106 -10.68 2.02 10.57
C LEU A 106 -11.88 2.50 11.38
N PRO A 107 -11.74 3.59 12.16
CA PRO A 107 -12.84 4.15 12.91
C PRO A 107 -13.99 4.57 11.99
N ILE A 108 -15.20 4.13 12.34
CA ILE A 108 -16.42 4.51 11.62
C ILE A 108 -16.56 6.04 11.66
N GLY A 109 -16.77 6.64 10.48
CA GLY A 109 -16.94 8.08 10.32
C GLY A 109 -16.21 8.63 9.09
N PRO A 110 -15.84 9.92 9.11
CA PRO A 110 -15.33 10.61 7.93
C PRO A 110 -14.07 10.01 7.30
N ILE A 111 -13.15 9.47 8.12
CA ILE A 111 -11.94 8.82 7.61
C ILE A 111 -12.30 7.56 6.82
N LYS A 112 -13.08 6.66 7.41
CA LYS A 112 -13.50 5.43 6.74
C LYS A 112 -14.30 5.74 5.48
N GLN A 113 -15.24 6.68 5.55
CA GLN A 113 -16.00 7.13 4.38
C GLN A 113 -15.09 7.64 3.26
N SER A 114 -14.12 8.50 3.60
CA SER A 114 -13.20 9.03 2.59
C SER A 114 -12.30 7.95 1.99
N TYR A 115 -11.80 7.02 2.81
CA TYR A 115 -11.05 5.85 2.35
C TYR A 115 -11.89 5.00 1.39
N ASP A 116 -13.11 4.62 1.79
CA ASP A 116 -14.01 3.77 1.01
C ASP A 116 -14.37 4.47 -0.33
N THR A 117 -14.74 5.76 -0.30
CA THR A 117 -15.02 6.56 -1.50
C THR A 117 -13.81 6.68 -2.42
N LEU A 118 -12.59 6.81 -1.89
CA LEU A 118 -11.39 6.79 -2.71
C LEU A 118 -11.23 5.45 -3.41
N ARG A 119 -11.50 4.33 -2.72
CA ARG A 119 -11.35 2.98 -3.28
C ARG A 119 -12.42 2.59 -4.29
N GLU A 120 -13.58 3.24 -4.28
CA GLU A 120 -14.57 3.13 -5.36
C GLU A 120 -14.04 3.66 -6.71
N ASN A 121 -13.13 4.62 -6.69
CA ASN A 121 -12.49 5.11 -7.91
C ASN A 121 -11.40 4.13 -8.39
N THR A 122 -11.62 3.49 -9.53
CA THR A 122 -10.66 2.54 -10.13
C THR A 122 -9.30 3.15 -10.47
N THR A 123 -9.19 4.48 -10.50
CA THR A 123 -7.95 5.23 -10.77
C THR A 123 -7.38 5.93 -9.52
N TRP A 124 -7.83 5.58 -8.31
CA TRP A 124 -7.35 6.19 -7.06
C TRP A 124 -5.83 6.19 -6.91
N TYR A 125 -5.18 5.15 -7.44
CA TYR A 125 -3.73 5.00 -7.36
C TYR A 125 -2.96 5.95 -8.28
N LEU A 126 -3.64 6.67 -9.19
CA LEU A 126 -3.07 7.67 -10.11
C LEU A 126 -3.17 9.11 -9.57
N ARG A 127 -3.58 9.25 -8.32
CA ARG A 127 -3.59 10.53 -7.62
C ARG A 127 -2.24 11.23 -7.69
N LYS A 128 -2.29 12.55 -7.78
CA LYS A 128 -1.12 13.43 -7.90
C LYS A 128 -0.07 13.13 -6.83
N GLU A 129 -0.49 12.94 -5.59
CA GLU A 129 0.39 12.68 -4.45
C GLU A 129 1.21 11.39 -4.64
N LEU A 130 0.58 10.33 -5.14
CA LEU A 130 1.24 9.03 -5.38
C LEU A 130 2.12 9.06 -6.64
N VAL A 131 1.70 9.81 -7.66
CA VAL A 131 2.50 10.05 -8.87
C VAL A 131 3.77 10.82 -8.51
N GLU A 132 3.64 11.90 -7.72
CA GLU A 132 4.76 12.72 -7.28
C GLU A 132 5.72 11.94 -6.38
N ASP A 133 5.23 11.11 -5.46
CA ASP A 133 6.07 10.21 -4.66
C ASP A 133 6.89 9.28 -5.57
N CYS A 134 6.23 8.66 -6.55
CA CYS A 134 6.89 7.81 -7.54
C CYS A 134 7.96 8.57 -8.34
N VAL A 135 7.74 9.84 -8.70
CA VAL A 135 8.74 10.68 -9.38
C VAL A 135 9.91 11.00 -8.44
N LYS A 136 9.64 11.44 -7.21
CA LYS A 136 10.65 11.87 -6.22
C LYS A 136 11.61 10.74 -5.85
N ARG A 137 11.13 9.50 -5.82
CA ARG A 137 11.96 8.30 -5.56
C ARG A 137 12.67 7.73 -6.80
N GLY A 138 12.62 8.41 -7.95
CA GLY A 138 13.24 7.96 -9.20
C GLY A 138 12.52 6.78 -9.88
N GLY A 139 11.24 6.59 -9.58
CA GLY A 139 10.41 5.51 -10.11
C GLY A 139 9.98 5.71 -11.56
N CYS A 140 9.14 4.79 -12.06
CA CYS A 140 8.70 4.76 -13.45
C CYS A 140 8.04 6.05 -13.96
N CYS A 141 7.43 6.84 -13.08
CA CYS A 141 6.73 8.06 -13.47
C CYS A 141 7.67 9.15 -14.02
N ILE A 142 8.93 9.24 -13.56
CA ILE A 142 9.87 10.23 -14.11
C ILE A 142 10.29 9.89 -15.55
N ARG A 143 10.33 8.58 -15.87
CA ARG A 143 10.71 8.06 -17.19
C ARG A 143 9.53 8.01 -18.18
N SER A 144 8.31 8.30 -17.72
CA SER A 144 7.10 8.24 -18.54
C SER A 144 6.88 6.90 -19.28
N CYS A 145 7.37 5.78 -18.74
CA CYS A 145 7.24 4.46 -19.39
C CYS A 145 5.79 3.90 -19.39
N GLY A 146 4.86 4.57 -18.72
CA GLY A 146 3.43 4.24 -18.71
C GLY A 146 3.03 3.05 -17.84
N CYS A 147 3.98 2.23 -17.35
CA CYS A 147 3.66 0.97 -16.68
C CYS A 147 2.83 1.12 -15.38
N CYS A 148 2.93 2.25 -14.69
CA CYS A 148 2.10 2.54 -13.52
C CYS A 148 0.64 2.79 -13.90
N ARG A 149 0.36 3.41 -15.06
CA ARG A 149 -1.00 3.73 -15.51
C ARG A 149 -1.77 2.51 -16.00
N ILE A 150 -1.09 1.66 -16.76
CA ILE A 150 -1.70 0.44 -17.31
C ILE A 150 -1.66 -0.74 -16.32
N CYS A 151 -1.21 -0.52 -15.08
CA CYS A 151 -1.04 -1.59 -14.09
C CYS A 151 -2.35 -2.36 -13.84
N HIS A 152 -3.47 -1.63 -13.78
CA HIS A 152 -4.80 -2.22 -13.61
C HIS A 152 -5.28 -3.07 -14.80
N GLU A 153 -4.84 -2.77 -16.03
CA GLU A 153 -5.24 -3.50 -17.25
C GLU A 153 -4.51 -4.83 -17.42
N ILE A 154 -3.31 -4.93 -16.85
CA ILE A 154 -2.38 -6.04 -17.08
C ILE A 154 -2.23 -6.99 -15.89
N THR A 155 -2.95 -6.72 -14.79
CA THR A 155 -2.99 -7.58 -13.61
C THR A 155 -4.34 -8.27 -13.51
N GLU A 156 -4.34 -9.51 -13.04
CA GLU A 156 -5.57 -10.28 -12.72
C GLU A 156 -6.05 -9.98 -11.29
N ARG A 157 -5.31 -9.15 -10.55
CA ARG A 157 -5.56 -8.84 -9.13
C ARG A 157 -6.35 -7.56 -8.97
N ASN A 158 -7.37 -7.60 -8.11
CA ASN A 158 -8.18 -6.42 -7.79
C ASN A 158 -7.53 -5.52 -6.71
N LYS A 159 -6.53 -6.03 -5.99
CA LYS A 159 -5.74 -5.32 -4.97
C LYS A 159 -4.27 -5.29 -5.36
N GLY A 160 -3.48 -4.44 -4.69
CA GLY A 160 -2.06 -4.26 -5.00
C GLY A 160 -1.80 -3.49 -6.30
N ILE A 161 -2.77 -2.70 -6.75
CA ILE A 161 -2.60 -1.80 -7.90
C ILE A 161 -1.96 -0.50 -7.41
N GLY A 162 -0.94 -0.03 -8.14
CA GLY A 162 -0.40 1.31 -7.91
C GLY A 162 0.96 1.55 -8.53
N HIS A 163 1.64 2.57 -8.00
CA HIS A 163 2.98 2.95 -8.45
C HIS A 163 4.03 1.91 -8.06
N CYS A 164 5.19 2.00 -8.72
CA CYS A 164 6.24 1.01 -8.53
C CYS A 164 6.64 0.90 -7.05
N THR A 165 7.13 -0.27 -6.67
CA THR A 165 7.91 -0.57 -5.47
C THR A 165 9.32 -0.98 -5.92
N PRO A 166 10.23 -1.40 -5.02
CA PRO A 166 11.53 -1.98 -5.38
C PRO A 166 11.48 -3.20 -6.31
N THR A 167 10.36 -3.95 -6.34
CA THR A 167 10.14 -5.16 -7.17
C THR A 167 9.60 -4.89 -8.57
N CYS A 168 9.37 -3.62 -8.93
CA CYS A 168 8.87 -3.30 -10.26
C CYS A 168 9.84 -3.76 -11.35
N GLY A 169 9.41 -4.71 -12.20
CA GLY A 169 10.24 -5.23 -13.28
C GLY A 169 10.81 -4.15 -14.21
N CYS A 170 10.05 -3.08 -14.50
CA CYS A 170 10.56 -1.96 -15.31
C CYS A 170 11.68 -1.19 -14.59
N CYS A 171 11.55 -0.95 -13.27
CA CYS A 171 12.63 -0.35 -12.49
C CYS A 171 13.84 -1.28 -12.40
N SER A 172 13.63 -2.59 -12.22
CA SER A 172 14.73 -3.56 -12.15
C SER A 172 15.50 -3.64 -13.47
N SER A 173 14.80 -3.60 -14.61
CA SER A 173 15.44 -3.56 -15.94
C SER A 173 16.27 -2.30 -16.13
N GLU A 174 15.74 -1.13 -15.75
CA GLU A 174 16.48 0.14 -15.82
C GLU A 174 17.71 0.14 -14.91
N ARG A 175 17.54 -0.37 -13.68
CA ARG A 175 18.60 -0.44 -12.68
C ARG A 175 19.66 -1.50 -13.01
N GLY A 176 19.32 -2.51 -13.83
CA GLY A 176 20.21 -3.61 -14.23
C GLY A 176 20.32 -4.76 -13.23
N PHE A 177 19.55 -4.73 -12.12
CA PHE A 177 19.53 -5.81 -11.14
C PHE A 177 18.22 -5.85 -10.32
N GLU A 178 17.96 -7.01 -9.73
CA GLU A 178 16.87 -7.25 -8.79
C GLU A 178 17.40 -7.31 -7.37
N TYR A 179 16.60 -6.81 -6.43
CA TYR A 179 16.90 -6.92 -5.01
C TYR A 179 16.65 -8.35 -4.50
N THR A 180 17.47 -8.80 -3.55
CA THR A 180 17.27 -10.07 -2.85
C THR A 180 16.03 -10.01 -1.94
N ALA A 181 15.62 -11.15 -1.39
CA ALA A 181 14.50 -11.19 -0.46
C ALA A 181 14.76 -10.33 0.79
N GLU A 182 15.99 -10.39 1.31
CA GLU A 182 16.43 -9.66 2.50
C GLU A 182 16.47 -8.15 2.26
N GLU A 183 16.95 -7.72 1.09
CA GLU A 183 16.93 -6.29 0.70
C GLU A 183 15.51 -5.76 0.57
N ARG A 184 14.58 -6.57 0.03
CA ARG A 184 13.15 -6.24 -0.07
C ARG A 184 12.51 -6.04 1.30
N GLU A 185 12.74 -6.98 2.21
CA GLU A 185 12.29 -6.86 3.60
C GLU A 185 12.85 -5.59 4.27
N GLY A 186 14.14 -5.28 4.03
CA GLY A 186 14.76 -4.04 4.49
C GLY A 186 14.05 -2.77 4.00
N PHE A 187 13.58 -2.73 2.75
CA PHE A 187 12.80 -1.58 2.25
C PHE A 187 11.44 -1.43 2.95
N VAL A 188 10.76 -2.54 3.26
CA VAL A 188 9.50 -2.52 4.00
C VAL A 188 9.73 -1.99 5.41
N ASP A 189 10.77 -2.48 6.09
CA ASP A 189 11.13 -2.05 7.44
C ASP A 189 11.53 -0.57 7.48
N ASP A 190 12.35 -0.12 6.54
CA ASP A 190 12.72 1.29 6.40
C ASP A 190 11.50 2.17 6.14
N PHE A 191 10.57 1.71 5.30
CA PHE A 191 9.34 2.46 5.03
C PHE A 191 8.44 2.53 6.26
N LYS A 192 8.25 1.41 6.97
CA LYS A 192 7.50 1.36 8.24
C LYS A 192 8.14 2.28 9.28
N LYS A 193 9.46 2.24 9.43
CA LYS A 193 10.21 3.11 10.34
C LYS A 193 10.02 4.59 9.99
N LYS A 194 10.04 4.97 8.71
CA LYS A 194 9.78 6.35 8.26
C LYS A 194 8.37 6.82 8.59
N LEU A 195 7.37 5.95 8.49
CA LEU A 195 5.99 6.27 8.85
C LEU A 195 5.82 6.47 10.38
N TYR A 196 6.57 5.71 11.19
CA TYR A 196 6.63 5.85 12.64
C TYR A 196 7.70 6.83 13.14
N ASP A 197 8.41 7.54 12.26
CA ASP A 197 9.45 8.49 12.64
C ASP A 197 8.85 9.68 13.40
N ASN A 198 9.59 10.24 14.37
CA ASN A 198 9.18 11.42 15.14
C ASN A 198 8.76 12.59 14.25
N ASN A 199 9.37 12.73 13.07
CA ASN A 199 8.90 13.65 12.05
C ASN A 199 7.66 13.09 11.33
N PRO A 200 6.45 13.66 11.55
CA PRO A 200 5.23 13.12 10.97
C PRO A 200 5.07 13.42 9.48
N ALA A 201 6.00 14.13 8.84
CA ALA A 201 5.87 14.55 7.44
C ALA A 201 5.59 13.38 6.49
N CYS A 202 6.27 12.25 6.68
CA CYS A 202 6.08 11.07 5.82
C CYS A 202 4.69 10.46 5.99
N VAL A 203 4.24 10.24 7.22
CA VAL A 203 2.90 9.67 7.48
C VAL A 203 1.79 10.63 7.09
N ILE A 204 1.96 11.94 7.29
CA ILE A 204 0.99 12.96 6.85
C ILE A 204 0.87 12.91 5.33
N GLN A 205 1.96 13.09 4.59
CA GLN A 205 1.92 13.10 3.13
C GLN A 205 1.31 11.82 2.55
N THR A 206 1.63 10.67 3.14
CA THR A 206 1.08 9.39 2.69
C THR A 206 -0.39 9.25 3.07
N ALA A 207 -0.78 9.67 4.27
CA ALA A 207 -2.17 9.64 4.71
C ALA A 207 -3.07 10.58 3.87
N GLU A 208 -2.58 11.73 3.44
CA GLU A 208 -3.31 12.63 2.53
C GLU A 208 -3.71 11.90 1.23
N ALA A 209 -2.77 11.15 0.65
CA ALA A 209 -3.01 10.38 -0.57
C ALA A 209 -4.01 9.23 -0.38
N PHE A 210 -4.10 8.65 0.81
CA PHE A 210 -4.94 7.47 1.10
C PHE A 210 -6.31 7.81 1.71
N PHE A 211 -6.45 8.96 2.38
CA PHE A 211 -7.60 9.25 3.24
C PHE A 211 -8.24 10.62 3.02
N LEU A 212 -7.61 11.55 2.28
CA LEU A 212 -8.24 12.82 1.93
C LEU A 212 -8.80 12.77 0.52
N LEU A 213 -10.07 13.13 0.35
CA LEU A 213 -10.64 13.31 -0.98
C LEU A 213 -9.99 14.50 -1.68
N PRO A 214 -9.77 14.44 -3.01
CA PRO A 214 -9.33 15.60 -3.77
C PRO A 214 -10.27 16.77 -3.52
N LEU A 215 -9.71 17.96 -3.31
CA LEU A 215 -10.52 19.17 -3.27
C LEU A 215 -11.16 19.33 -4.64
N VAL A 216 -12.47 19.09 -4.73
CA VAL A 216 -13.22 19.42 -5.94
C VAL A 216 -13.18 20.94 -6.06
N GLU A 217 -12.44 21.45 -7.04
CA GLU A 217 -12.58 22.85 -7.44
C GLU A 217 -14.05 23.04 -7.81
N LYS A 218 -14.77 23.85 -7.04
CA LYS A 218 -16.14 24.22 -7.40
C LYS A 218 -16.10 24.78 -8.82
N PRO A 219 -16.98 24.33 -9.73
CA PRO A 219 -17.08 24.94 -11.05
C PRO A 219 -17.21 26.45 -10.86
N GLN A 220 -16.33 27.23 -11.50
CA GLN A 220 -16.53 28.67 -11.55
C GLN A 220 -17.87 28.88 -12.28
N GLU A 221 -18.86 29.42 -11.57
CA GLU A 221 -20.08 29.92 -12.19
C GLU A 221 -19.66 30.94 -13.25
N GLU A 222 -19.81 30.58 -14.52
CA GLU A 222 -19.64 31.51 -15.63
C GLU A 222 -20.61 32.67 -15.41
N LYS A 223 -20.05 33.85 -15.10
CA LYS A 223 -20.85 35.08 -15.07
C LYS A 223 -21.52 35.27 -16.43
N PRO A 224 -22.83 35.53 -16.49
CA PRO A 224 -23.51 35.77 -17.75
C PRO A 224 -22.84 36.94 -18.48
N GLN A 225 -22.40 36.69 -19.72
CA GLN A 225 -21.99 37.76 -20.62
C GLN A 225 -23.23 38.62 -20.93
N GLU A 226 -23.24 39.85 -20.40
CA GLU A 226 -24.15 40.89 -20.86
C GLU A 226 -23.92 41.11 -22.36
N ARG A 227 -24.92 40.71 -23.17
CA ARG A 227 -24.99 41.09 -24.57
C ARG A 227 -25.32 42.57 -24.64
N THR A 228 -24.31 43.39 -24.90
CA THR A 228 -24.49 44.75 -25.39
C THR A 228 -25.10 44.66 -26.80
N GLN A 229 -26.38 45.05 -26.94
CA GLN A 229 -27.02 45.26 -28.24
C GLN A 229 -26.65 46.66 -28.75
N CYS A 230 -26.05 46.72 -29.94
CA CYS A 230 -26.08 47.90 -30.81
C CYS A 230 -27.33 47.84 -31.69
#